data_AF-A0A3R7I4J6-F1
#
_entry.id   AF-A0A3R7I4J6-F1
#
_cell.length_a   1.000
_cell.length_b   1.000
_cell.length_c   1.000
_cell.angle_alpha   90.00
_cell.angle_beta   90.00
_cell.angle_gamma   90.00
#
_symmetry.space_group_name_H-M   'P 1'
#
loop_
_entity.id
_entity.type
_entity.pdbx_description
1 polymer ?
#
loop_
_entity_poly.entity_id
_entity_poly.type
_entity_poly.pdbx_seq_one_letter_code
_entity_poly.pdbx_strand_id
1 'polypeptide(L)'
;MMNRKIFACWIIIAVVSTLLGAGTRAYFSDTETSRGNYFQAGTLDLKLSHSSNGPWTDGVTGTWTLLNMLPGNETPIGRVYLKNFGSVVSSTLKITCNYTVTEETPQTESDIDPNTDQQQTSIQTKWQST
;
A
#
# COMPACT_ATOMS: atom_id res chain seq x y z
N MET A 1 -32.44 -69.06 32.95
CA MET A 1 -31.00 -69.14 32.64
C MET A 1 -30.80 -68.53 31.26
N MET A 2 -30.14 -67.38 31.16
CA MET A 2 -29.99 -66.68 29.88
C MET A 2 -29.14 -67.52 28.91
N ASN A 3 -29.60 -67.68 27.67
CA ASN A 3 -28.89 -68.45 26.66
C ASN A 3 -27.55 -67.79 26.36
N ARG A 4 -26.44 -68.43 26.76
CA ARG A 4 -25.06 -67.91 26.64
C ARG A 4 -24.71 -67.42 25.23
N LYS A 5 -25.32 -68.02 24.20
CA LYS A 5 -25.16 -67.63 22.79
C LYS A 5 -25.77 -66.26 22.47
N ILE A 6 -26.95 -65.96 23.03
CA ILE A 6 -27.67 -64.69 22.81
C ILE A 6 -26.91 -63.55 23.48
N PHE A 7 -26.37 -63.79 24.68
CA PHE A 7 -25.54 -62.82 25.38
C PHE A 7 -24.23 -62.52 24.63
N ALA A 8 -23.59 -63.54 24.05
CA ALA A 8 -22.41 -63.35 23.21
C ALA A 8 -22.70 -62.51 21.95
N CYS A 9 -23.83 -62.73 21.28
CA CYS A 9 -24.25 -61.92 20.14
C CYS A 9 -24.45 -60.44 20.51
N TRP A 10 -25.07 -60.17 21.66
CA TRP A 10 -25.28 -58.79 22.14
C TRP A 10 -23.96 -58.06 22.44
N ILE A 11 -22.99 -58.75 23.04
CA ILE A 11 -21.67 -58.19 23.31
C ILE A 11 -20.98 -57.82 21.99
N ILE A 12 -21.02 -58.69 20.98
CA ILE A 12 -20.38 -58.44 19.69
C ILE A 12 -20.98 -57.21 19.02
N ILE A 13 -22.31 -57.06 19.03
CA ILE A 13 -22.99 -55.89 18.45
C ILE A 13 -22.60 -54.61 19.20
N ALA A 14 -22.57 -54.64 20.53
CA ALA A 14 -22.15 -53.48 21.32
C ALA A 14 -20.70 -53.06 21.03
N VAL A 15 -19.79 -54.02 20.85
CA VAL A 15 -18.40 -53.76 20.50
C VAL A 15 -18.28 -53.16 19.09
N VAL A 16 -19.01 -53.69 18.10
CA VAL A 16 -18.98 -53.15 16.74
C VAL A 16 -19.55 -51.73 16.69
N SER A 17 -20.67 -51.47 17.38
CA SER A 17 -21.27 -50.12 17.43
C SER A 17 -20.35 -49.09 18.09
N THR A 18 -19.62 -49.47 19.13
CA THR A 18 -18.68 -48.56 19.81
C THR A 18 -17.44 -48.28 18.95
N LEU A 19 -16.91 -49.28 18.23
CA LEU A 19 -15.79 -49.08 17.31
C LEU A 19 -16.15 -48.16 16.14
N LEU A 20 -17.33 -48.34 15.54
CA LEU A 20 -17.83 -47.45 14.47
C LEU A 20 -18.07 -46.03 14.98
N GLY A 21 -18.66 -45.89 16.17
CA GLY A 21 -18.90 -44.60 16.81
C GLY A 21 -17.62 -43.86 17.16
N ALA A 22 -16.64 -44.56 17.76
CA ALA A 22 -15.35 -43.99 18.14
C ALA A 22 -14.50 -43.61 16.92
N GLY A 23 -14.47 -44.45 15.87
CA GLY A 23 -13.74 -44.15 14.64
C GLY A 23 -14.31 -42.94 13.90
N THR A 24 -15.64 -42.84 13.80
CA THR A 24 -16.31 -41.69 13.19
C THR A 24 -16.10 -40.42 14.01
N ARG A 25 -16.16 -40.52 15.35
CA ARG A 25 -15.83 -39.40 16.24
C ARG A 25 -14.39 -38.94 16.09
N ALA A 26 -13.42 -39.85 16.02
CA ALA A 26 -12.01 -39.52 15.80
C ALA A 26 -11.82 -38.76 14.48
N TYR A 27 -12.42 -39.27 13.39
CA TYR A 27 -12.36 -38.66 12.06
C TYR A 27 -12.94 -37.23 12.01
N PHE A 28 -14.04 -36.97 12.73
CA PHE A 28 -14.66 -35.64 12.79
C PHE A 28 -14.17 -34.76 13.94
N SER A 29 -13.47 -35.31 14.92
CA SER A 29 -12.84 -34.53 16.00
C SER A 29 -11.48 -34.00 15.61
N ASP A 30 -10.88 -34.56 14.55
CA ASP A 30 -9.58 -34.11 14.09
C ASP A 30 -9.71 -32.68 13.56
N THR A 31 -9.25 -31.74 14.38
CA THR A 31 -9.25 -30.33 14.07
C THR A 31 -7.88 -30.04 13.48
N GLU A 32 -7.76 -30.27 12.18
CA GLU A 32 -6.60 -29.84 11.40
C GLU A 32 -6.52 -28.32 11.46
N THR A 33 -5.75 -27.83 12.42
CA THR A 33 -5.49 -26.40 12.54
C THR A 33 -4.50 -26.06 11.45
N SER A 34 -4.95 -25.43 10.37
CA SER A 34 -4.06 -24.83 9.38
C SER A 34 -3.28 -23.68 10.03
N ARG A 35 -2.18 -24.03 10.69
CA ARG A 35 -1.23 -23.10 11.31
C ARG A 35 -0.28 -22.61 10.22
N GLY A 36 -0.22 -21.31 10.03
CA GLY A 36 0.64 -20.70 9.00
C GLY A 36 -0.10 -20.19 7.78
N ASN A 37 -1.43 -20.03 7.83
CA ASN A 37 -2.14 -19.27 6.81
C ASN A 37 -1.92 -17.75 7.03
N TYR A 38 -0.75 -17.25 6.65
CA TYR A 38 -0.43 -15.83 6.69
C TYR A 38 -0.61 -15.23 5.31
N PHE A 39 -1.55 -14.30 5.16
CA PHE A 39 -1.55 -13.40 4.03
C PHE A 39 -0.47 -12.35 4.30
N GLN A 40 0.74 -12.57 3.78
CA GLN A 40 1.80 -11.57 3.87
C GLN A 40 1.39 -10.37 3.02
N ALA A 41 0.82 -9.35 3.65
CA ALA A 41 0.61 -8.07 3.01
C ALA A 41 1.97 -7.49 2.64
N GLY A 42 2.13 -7.12 1.38
CA GLY A 42 3.31 -6.37 0.97
C GLY A 42 3.28 -4.95 1.54
N THR A 43 4.44 -4.30 1.58
CA THR A 43 4.55 -2.88 1.95
C THR A 43 4.74 -2.02 0.71
N LEU A 44 4.18 -0.81 0.73
CA LEU A 44 4.50 0.25 -0.24
C LEU A 44 5.33 1.31 0.49
N ASP A 45 6.59 1.48 0.10
CA ASP A 45 7.52 2.44 0.72
C ASP A 45 8.15 3.29 -0.38
N LEU A 46 7.53 4.43 -0.68
CA LEU A 46 8.01 5.36 -1.72
C LEU A 46 8.91 6.42 -1.10
N LYS A 47 10.18 6.43 -1.51
CA LYS A 47 11.18 7.40 -1.06
C LYS A 47 11.58 8.35 -2.18
N LEU A 48 11.94 9.56 -1.79
CA LEU A 48 12.35 10.65 -2.66
C LEU A 48 13.86 10.91 -2.55
N SER A 49 14.44 11.44 -3.62
CA SER A 49 15.84 11.88 -3.67
C SER A 49 16.04 13.00 -4.69
N HIS A 50 16.98 13.90 -4.43
CA HIS A 50 17.42 14.93 -5.37
C HIS A 50 18.51 14.42 -6.34
N SER A 51 18.95 13.17 -6.18
CA SER A 51 19.97 12.51 -6.99
C SER A 51 19.55 11.07 -7.32
N SER A 52 19.91 10.57 -8.50
CA SER A 52 19.63 9.18 -8.90
C SER A 52 20.26 8.15 -7.96
N ASN A 53 21.33 8.54 -7.24
CA ASN A 53 22.12 7.65 -6.42
C ASN A 53 21.78 7.75 -4.92
N GLY A 54 20.75 8.53 -4.56
CA GLY A 54 20.40 8.84 -3.17
C GLY A 54 21.14 10.07 -2.62
N PRO A 55 20.94 10.42 -1.34
CA PRO A 55 20.24 9.64 -0.30
C PRO A 55 18.72 9.57 -0.52
N TRP A 56 18.13 8.41 -0.23
CA TRP A 56 16.69 8.17 -0.31
C TRP A 56 16.03 8.45 1.03
N THR A 57 15.04 9.35 1.03
CA THR A 57 14.42 9.89 2.25
C THR A 57 12.91 10.02 2.07
N ASP A 58 12.17 10.20 3.16
CA ASP A 58 10.70 10.36 3.11
C ASP A 58 10.28 11.76 2.64
N GLY A 59 11.23 12.69 2.55
CA GLY A 59 11.03 14.04 2.04
C GLY A 59 12.34 14.65 1.59
N VAL A 60 12.30 15.34 0.45
CA VAL A 60 13.45 16.07 -0.08
C VAL A 60 13.10 17.54 -0.26
N THR A 61 14.00 18.41 0.19
CA THR A 61 13.88 19.86 -0.05
C THR A 61 14.93 20.25 -1.09
N GLY A 62 14.47 20.81 -2.20
CA GLY A 62 15.32 21.40 -3.24
C GLY A 62 14.93 22.86 -3.42
N THR A 63 15.92 23.75 -3.47
CA THR A 63 15.71 25.17 -3.79
C THR A 63 16.19 25.41 -5.22
N TRP A 64 15.26 25.73 -6.12
CA TRP A 64 15.58 26.18 -7.47
C TRP A 64 15.39 27.70 -7.52
N THR A 65 16.49 28.43 -7.69
CA THR A 65 16.44 29.89 -7.80
C THR A 65 16.49 30.28 -9.28
N LEU A 66 15.49 31.03 -9.71
CA LEU A 66 15.39 31.60 -11.04
C LEU A 66 15.42 33.11 -10.90
N LEU A 67 16.39 33.77 -11.53
CA LEU A 67 16.54 35.23 -11.48
C LEU A 67 16.27 35.81 -12.86
N ASN A 68 15.64 36.99 -12.90
CA ASN A 68 15.39 37.77 -14.14
C ASN A 68 14.70 36.95 -15.25
N MET A 69 13.71 36.14 -14.88
CA MET A 69 12.91 35.38 -15.85
C MET A 69 12.13 36.34 -16.75
N LEU A 70 12.26 36.16 -18.07
CA LEU A 70 11.52 36.89 -19.08
C LEU A 70 10.38 36.00 -19.63
N PRO A 71 9.26 36.58 -20.10
CA PRO A 71 8.23 35.81 -20.78
C PRO A 71 8.82 35.01 -21.96
N GLY A 72 8.57 33.71 -21.99
CA GLY A 72 9.11 32.79 -22.99
C GLY A 72 10.43 32.11 -22.62
N ASN A 73 11.04 32.45 -21.49
CA ASN A 73 12.22 31.71 -21.01
C ASN A 73 11.83 30.33 -20.48
N GLU A 74 12.63 29.32 -20.84
CA GLU A 74 12.57 28.00 -20.23
C GLU A 74 13.39 27.96 -18.93
N THR A 75 12.91 27.19 -17.96
CA THR A 75 13.59 27.01 -16.67
C THR A 75 14.52 25.80 -16.71
N PRO A 76 15.60 25.76 -15.89
CA PRO A 76 16.42 24.58 -15.74
C PRO A 76 15.60 23.41 -15.23
N ILE A 77 15.80 22.23 -15.83
CA ILE A 77 15.09 21.00 -15.46
C ILE A 77 15.53 20.55 -14.06
N GLY A 78 14.70 20.80 -13.05
CA GLY A 78 14.79 20.18 -11.74
C GLY A 78 14.29 18.74 -11.81
N ARG A 79 15.09 17.78 -11.31
CA ARG A 79 14.69 16.37 -11.21
C ARG A 79 14.50 15.97 -9.76
N VAL A 80 13.40 15.28 -9.49
CA VAL A 80 13.16 14.57 -8.25
C VAL A 80 12.99 13.09 -8.59
N TYR A 81 13.76 12.25 -7.93
CA TYR A 81 13.77 10.80 -8.13
C TYR A 81 12.85 10.16 -7.09
N LEU A 82 12.03 9.20 -7.53
CA LEU A 82 11.18 8.40 -6.67
C LEU A 82 11.53 6.92 -6.84
N LYS A 83 11.59 6.18 -5.73
CA LYS A 83 11.86 4.75 -5.75
C LYS A 83 11.04 4.04 -4.68
N ASN A 84 10.46 2.91 -5.06
CA ASN A 84 9.80 2.00 -4.13
C ASN A 84 10.84 1.06 -3.48
N PHE A 85 10.88 1.06 -2.15
CA PHE A 85 11.66 0.14 -1.31
C PHE A 85 10.79 -0.95 -0.68
N GLY A 86 9.48 -0.89 -0.88
CA GLY A 86 8.53 -1.91 -0.44
C GLY A 86 8.45 -3.10 -1.40
N SER A 87 7.62 -4.09 -1.04
CA SER A 87 7.41 -5.32 -1.81
C SER A 87 6.19 -5.27 -2.74
N VAL A 88 5.30 -4.28 -2.60
CA VAL A 88 4.15 -4.10 -3.49
C VAL A 88 4.59 -3.50 -4.82
N VAL A 89 4.38 -4.22 -5.91
CA VAL A 89 4.56 -3.69 -7.26
C VAL A 89 3.35 -2.82 -7.61
N SER A 90 3.56 -1.57 -8.00
CA SER A 90 2.51 -0.69 -8.54
C SER A 90 2.79 -0.38 -10.00
N SER A 91 1.75 -0.38 -10.83
CA SER A 91 1.81 0.04 -12.23
C SER A 91 1.48 1.52 -12.44
N THR A 92 1.01 2.21 -11.39
CA THR A 92 0.62 3.62 -11.50
C THR A 92 1.13 4.46 -10.34
N LEU A 93 1.54 5.68 -10.66
CA LEU A 93 1.96 6.70 -9.71
C LEU A 93 1.22 8.00 -10.05
N LYS A 94 0.49 8.56 -9.09
CA LYS A 94 -0.17 9.87 -9.23
C LYS A 94 0.57 10.90 -8.39
N ILE A 95 0.98 12.00 -9.01
CA ILE A 95 1.66 13.11 -8.36
C ILE A 95 0.71 14.31 -8.37
N THR A 96 0.53 14.94 -7.22
CA THR A 96 -0.22 16.19 -7.08
C THR A 96 0.73 17.26 -6.59
N CYS A 97 0.74 18.40 -7.28
CA CYS A 97 1.56 19.53 -6.93
C CYS A 97 0.68 20.65 -6.39
N ASN A 98 1.08 21.22 -5.27
CA ASN A 98 0.54 22.47 -4.74
C ASN A 98 1.64 23.52 -4.81
N TYR A 99 1.27 24.78 -5.02
CA TYR A 99 2.19 25.90 -5.00
C TYR A 99 1.61 27.04 -4.17
N THR A 100 2.47 27.94 -3.72
CA THR A 100 2.12 29.20 -3.07
C THR A 100 2.88 30.30 -3.79
N VAL A 101 2.22 31.44 -4.02
CA VAL A 101 2.85 32.63 -4.59
C VAL A 101 3.14 33.60 -3.45
N THR A 102 4.20 34.38 -3.60
CA THR A 102 4.48 35.53 -2.73
C THR A 102 4.57 36.75 -3.62
N GLU A 103 3.69 37.71 -3.39
CA GLU A 103 3.57 38.93 -4.19
C GLU A 103 4.54 40.02 -3.71
N GLU A 104 4.93 40.94 -4.61
CA GLU A 104 5.73 42.10 -4.23
C GLU A 104 4.95 43.12 -3.37
N THR A 105 5.66 43.96 -2.61
CA THR A 105 5.05 45.09 -1.91
C THR A 105 5.95 46.35 -2.02
N PRO A 106 5.44 47.49 -2.52
CA PRO A 106 4.11 47.70 -3.10
C PRO A 106 3.94 47.04 -4.47
N GLN A 107 2.69 46.75 -4.83
CA GLN A 107 2.30 46.16 -6.11
C GLN A 107 2.65 47.08 -7.29
N THR A 108 3.13 46.50 -8.39
CA THR A 108 3.46 47.25 -9.60
C THR A 108 2.22 47.49 -10.47
N GLU A 109 2.10 48.67 -11.10
CA GLU A 109 0.92 48.97 -11.96
C GLU A 109 0.76 48.03 -13.17
N SER A 110 1.84 47.37 -13.57
CA SER A 110 1.84 46.39 -14.67
C SER A 110 1.23 45.05 -14.28
N ASP A 111 1.07 44.76 -12.99
CA ASP A 111 0.49 43.52 -12.53
C ASP A 111 -1.03 43.49 -12.79
N ILE A 112 -1.48 42.42 -13.44
CA ILE A 112 -2.87 42.19 -13.81
C ILE A 112 -3.59 41.24 -12.84
N ASP A 113 -2.87 40.57 -11.93
CA ASP A 113 -3.44 39.70 -10.88
C ASP A 113 -2.73 39.91 -9.52
N PRO A 114 -2.96 41.05 -8.87
CA PRO A 114 -2.23 41.49 -7.67
C PRO A 114 -2.50 40.68 -6.39
N ASN A 115 -3.26 39.59 -6.47
CA ASN A 115 -3.60 38.73 -5.32
C ASN A 115 -3.55 37.24 -5.73
N THR A 116 -2.57 36.84 -6.56
CA THR A 116 -2.41 35.44 -6.97
C THR A 116 -2.13 34.54 -5.75
N ASP A 117 -1.47 35.09 -4.73
CA ASP A 117 -1.25 34.45 -3.43
C ASP A 117 -2.54 34.08 -2.66
N GLN A 118 -3.68 34.71 -2.97
CA GLN A 118 -4.98 34.43 -2.35
C GLN A 118 -5.79 33.35 -3.09
N GLN A 119 -5.32 32.85 -4.22
CA GLN A 119 -6.01 31.83 -5.01
C GLN A 119 -5.39 30.44 -4.79
N GLN A 120 -6.19 29.48 -4.30
CA GLN A 120 -5.75 28.10 -4.12
C GLN A 120 -5.95 27.28 -5.40
N THR A 121 -4.87 26.96 -6.10
CA THR A 121 -4.90 26.16 -7.33
C THR A 121 -4.05 24.90 -7.19
N SER A 122 -4.63 23.73 -7.49
CA SER A 122 -3.91 22.45 -7.50
C SER A 122 -3.60 22.01 -8.93
N ILE A 123 -2.35 21.63 -9.22
CA ILE A 123 -1.96 21.09 -10.52
C ILE A 123 -1.95 19.55 -10.42
N GLN A 124 -2.76 18.90 -11.25
CA GLN A 124 -2.83 17.44 -11.35
C GLN A 124 -2.03 17.00 -12.58
N THR A 125 -0.89 16.32 -12.40
CA THR A 125 -0.15 15.71 -13.52
C THR A 125 -0.28 14.19 -13.45
N LYS A 126 -0.80 13.58 -14.52
CA LYS A 126 -0.90 12.13 -14.67
C LYS A 126 0.29 11.66 -15.49
N TRP A 127 1.24 10.99 -14.84
CA TRP A 127 2.37 10.35 -15.52
C TRP A 127 2.07 8.86 -15.71
N GLN A 128 2.11 8.38 -16.94
CA GLN A 128 2.10 6.94 -17.24
C GLN A 128 3.55 6.50 -17.44
N SER A 129 4.03 5.56 -16.62
CA SER A 129 5.30 4.89 -16.92
C SER A 129 5.07 3.87 -18.03
N THR A 130 5.82 3.98 -19.11
CA THR A 130 5.93 2.94 -20.15
C THR A 130 6.65 1.71 -19.61
#